data_AF-A0AAU6YW23-F1
#
_entry.id   AF-A0AAU6YW23-F1
#
_cell.length_a   1.000
_cell.length_b   1.000
_cell.length_c   1.000
_cell.angle_alpha   90.00
_cell.angle_beta   90.00
_cell.angle_gamma   90.00
#
_symmetry.space_group_name_H-M   'P 1'
#
loop_
_entity.id
_entity.type
_entity.pdbx_description
1 polymer ?
#
loop_
_entity_poly.entity_id
_entity_poly.type
_entity_poly.pdbx_seq_one_letter_code
_entity_poly.pdbx_strand_id
1 'polypeptide(L)' 'MFQQPPKEVAAPVKAAAEAFAQASRTARQAADDLAESVRTAAAAGYGHAWIGEHSGLAASDVQRLIGGENLY' A
#
# COMPACT_ATOMS: atom_id res chain seq x y z
N MET A 1 -33.30 16.82 -4.84
CA MET A 1 -33.37 15.93 -3.67
C MET A 1 -33.06 14.53 -4.18
N PHE A 2 -31.90 13.96 -3.83
CA PHE A 2 -31.58 12.60 -4.27
C PHE A 2 -32.46 11.63 -3.48
N GLN A 3 -33.27 10.83 -4.16
CA GLN A 3 -34.01 9.75 -3.53
C GLN A 3 -32.99 8.75 -2.97
N GLN A 4 -33.01 8.57 -1.65
CA GLN A 4 -32.17 7.56 -1.02
C GLN A 4 -32.64 6.18 -1.51
N PRO A 5 -31.75 5.35 -2.08
CA PRO A 5 -32.14 4.05 -2.55
C PRO A 5 -32.67 3.20 -1.38
N PRO A 6 -33.55 2.22 -1.65
CA PRO A 6 -34.03 1.28 -0.64
C PRO A 6 -32.86 0.63 0.12
N LYS A 7 -33.08 0.29 1.40
CA LYS A 7 -32.04 -0.28 2.27
C LYS A 7 -31.37 -1.52 1.66
N GLU A 8 -32.13 -2.34 0.96
CA GLU A 8 -31.67 -3.55 0.29
C GLU A 8 -30.60 -3.27 -0.78
N VAL A 9 -30.62 -2.08 -1.39
CA VAL A 9 -29.63 -1.63 -2.38
C VAL A 9 -28.48 -0.89 -1.70
N ALA A 10 -28.78 -0.03 -0.72
CA ALA A 10 -27.75 0.77 -0.05
C ALA A 10 -26.85 -0.03 0.89
N ALA A 11 -27.39 -1.04 1.59
CA ALA A 11 -26.66 -1.84 2.55
C ALA A 11 -25.47 -2.62 1.95
N PRO A 12 -25.61 -3.38 0.84
CA PRO A 12 -24.47 -4.10 0.27
C PRO A 12 -23.39 -3.14 -0.26
N VAL A 13 -23.78 -2.00 -0.84
CA VAL A 13 -22.83 -0.98 -1.30
C VAL A 13 -22.03 -0.42 -0.13
N LYS A 14 -22.71 -0.07 0.97
CA LYS A 14 -22.05 0.45 2.17
C LYS A 14 -21.10 -0.58 2.78
N ALA A 15 -21.53 -1.84 2.91
CA ALA A 15 -20.70 -2.92 3.42
C ALA A 15 -19.44 -3.15 2.55
N ALA A 16 -19.61 -3.16 1.22
CA ALA A 16 -18.49 -3.28 0.29
C ALA A 16 -17.52 -2.10 0.39
N ALA A 17 -18.03 -0.87 0.51
CA ALA A 17 -17.22 0.33 0.66
C ALA A 17 -16.43 0.31 1.99
N GLU A 18 -17.04 -0.13 3.08
CA GLU A 18 -16.37 -0.28 4.38
C GLU A 18 -15.28 -1.34 4.34
N ALA A 19 -15.56 -2.49 3.71
CA ALA A 19 -14.58 -3.57 3.52
C ALA A 19 -13.39 -3.10 2.68
N PHE A 20 -13.66 -2.41 1.57
CA PHE A 20 -12.61 -1.82 0.73
C PHE A 20 -11.78 -0.81 1.52
N ALA A 21 -12.41 0.11 2.25
CA ALA A 21 -11.71 1.11 3.04
C ALA A 21 -10.82 0.49 4.11
N GLN A 22 -11.26 -0.60 4.75
CA GLN A 22 -10.44 -1.35 5.71
C GLN A 22 -9.26 -2.01 5.02
N ALA A 23 -9.49 -2.71 3.91
CA ALA A 23 -8.42 -3.35 3.13
C ALA A 23 -7.38 -2.33 2.64
N SER A 24 -7.82 -1.16 2.16
CA SER A 24 -6.92 -0.08 1.75
C SER A 24 -6.07 0.44 2.89
N ARG A 25 -6.62 0.59 4.11
CA ARG A 25 -5.83 0.99 5.28
C ARG A 25 -4.78 -0.05 5.63
N THR A 26 -5.16 -1.34 5.66
CA THR A 26 -4.22 -2.44 5.91
C THR A 26 -3.13 -2.49 4.85
N ALA A 27 -3.47 -2.34 3.57
CA ALA A 27 -2.52 -2.33 2.47
C ALA A 27 -1.54 -1.16 2.56
N ARG A 28 -2.01 0.04 2.93
CA ARG A 28 -1.13 1.21 3.16
C ARG A 28 -0.15 0.96 4.29
N GLN A 29 -0.61 0.43 5.43
CA GLN A 29 0.29 0.10 6.53
C GLN A 29 1.36 -0.92 6.11
N ALA A 30 0.96 -2.00 5.42
CA ALA A 30 1.91 -2.99 4.93
C ALA A 30 2.92 -2.40 3.93
N ALA A 31 2.49 -1.45 3.09
CA ALA A 31 3.37 -0.73 2.18
C ALA A 31 4.35 0.18 2.93
N ASP A 32 3.90 0.87 3.99
CA ASP A 32 4.75 1.71 4.84
C ASP A 32 5.81 0.87 5.57
N ASP A 33 5.42 -0.30 6.12
CA ASP A 33 6.33 -1.24 6.81
C ASP A 33 7.41 -1.79 5.84
N LEU A 34 7.01 -2.12 4.60
CA LEU A 34 7.95 -2.54 3.56
C LEU A 34 8.90 -1.40 3.18
N ALA A 35 8.39 -0.17 3.06
CA ALA A 35 9.20 1.01 2.76
C ALA A 35 10.27 1.26 3.82
N GLU A 36 9.92 1.16 5.10
CA GLU A 36 10.86 1.28 6.22
C GLU A 36 11.95 0.19 6.17
N SER A 37 11.54 -1.05 5.89
CA SER A 37 12.47 -2.18 5.76
C SER A 37 13.46 -1.99 4.61
N VAL A 38 12.99 -1.52 3.45
CA VAL A 38 13.82 -1.19 2.28
C VAL A 38 14.83 -0.08 2.61
N ARG A 39 14.39 0.99 3.28
CA ARG A 39 15.28 2.10 3.68
C ARG A 39 16.33 1.63 4.69
N THR A 40 15.94 0.77 5.63
CA THR A 40 16.86 0.18 6.61
C THR A 40 17.92 -0.68 5.93
N ALA A 41 17.52 -1.52 4.97
CA ALA A 41 18.46 -2.32 4.19
C ALA A 41 19.42 -1.44 3.37
N ALA A 42 18.91 -0.39 2.73
CA ALA A 42 19.75 0.56 1.99
C ALA A 42 20.75 1.28 2.90
N ALA A 43 20.31 1.71 4.10
CA ALA A 43 21.17 2.35 5.10
C ALA A 43 22.27 1.40 5.65
N ALA A 44 22.00 0.09 5.67
CA ALA A 44 22.99 -0.94 6.02
C ALA A 44 23.97 -1.26 4.86
N GLY A 45 23.82 -0.63 3.69
CA GLY A 45 24.71 -0.79 2.55
C GLY A 45 24.33 -1.92 1.58
N TYR A 46 23.14 -2.51 1.72
CA TYR A 46 22.66 -3.51 0.74
C TYR A 46 22.31 -2.83 -0.58
N GLY A 47 22.80 -3.38 -1.69
CA GLY A 47 22.60 -2.82 -3.02
C GLY A 47 21.16 -2.99 -3.54
N HIS A 48 20.76 -2.12 -4.48
CA HIS A 48 19.40 -2.11 -5.05
C HIS A 48 18.96 -3.45 -5.64
N ALA A 49 19.88 -4.21 -6.26
CA ALA A 49 19.56 -5.51 -6.85
C ALA A 49 19.16 -6.54 -5.79
N TRP A 50 19.89 -6.62 -4.68
CA TRP A 50 19.58 -7.53 -3.58
C TRP A 50 18.24 -7.16 -2.92
N ILE A 51 18.02 -5.85 -2.69
CA ILE A 51 16.77 -5.35 -2.14
C ILE A 51 15.59 -5.68 -3.06
N GLY A 52 15.72 -5.44 -4.37
CA GLY A 52 14.67 -5.76 -5.34
C GLY A 52 14.33 -7.24 -5.38
N GLU A 53 15.34 -8.12 -5.39
CA GLU A 53 15.16 -9.57 -5.35
C GLU A 53 14.38 -10.03 -4.10
N HIS A 54 14.71 -9.49 -2.92
CA HIS A 54 14.12 -9.95 -1.65
C HIS A 54 12.80 -9.26 -1.29
N SER A 55 12.56 -8.05 -1.79
CA SER A 55 11.28 -7.33 -1.61
C SER A 55 10.25 -7.66 -2.69
N GLY A 56 10.68 -8.23 -3.82
CA GLY A 56 9.83 -8.43 -5.00
C GLY A 56 9.46 -7.13 -5.72
N LEU A 57 10.07 -6.00 -5.36
CA LEU A 57 9.79 -4.70 -5.95
C LEU A 57 10.54 -4.52 -7.27
N ALA A 58 9.94 -3.75 -8.19
CA ALA A 58 10.64 -3.25 -9.36
C ALA A 58 11.78 -2.32 -8.94
N ALA A 59 12.87 -2.28 -9.73
CA ALA A 59 14.03 -1.44 -9.43
C ALA A 59 13.67 0.06 -9.27
N SER A 60 12.67 0.54 -10.02
CA SER A 60 12.14 1.90 -9.90
C SER A 60 11.53 2.17 -8.53
N ASP A 61 10.79 1.21 -7.97
CA ASP A 61 10.14 1.38 -6.67
C ASP A 61 11.15 1.31 -5.54
N VAL A 62 12.17 0.44 -5.65
CA VAL A 62 13.30 0.43 -4.72
C VAL A 62 13.99 1.80 -4.68
N GLN A 63 14.27 2.38 -5.85
CA GLN A 63 14.90 3.71 -5.93
C GLN A 63 14.02 4.80 -5.31
N ARG A 64 12.71 4.80 -5.59
CA ARG A 64 11.75 5.76 -5.02
C ARG A 64 11.68 5.65 -3.49
N LEU A 65 11.61 4.43 -2.95
CA LEU A 65 11.55 4.19 -1.52
C LEU A 65 12.81 4.68 -0.80
N ILE A 66 13.98 4.43 -1.38
CA ILE A 66 15.26 4.93 -0.86
C ILE A 66 15.31 6.47 -0.92
N GLY A 67 14.70 7.07 -1.94
CA GLY A 67 14.52 8.52 -2.06
C GLY A 67 13.50 9.13 -1.10
N GLY A 68 12.80 8.32 -0.30
CA GLY A 68 11.82 8.77 0.70
C GLY A 68 10.37 8.80 0.23
N GLU A 69 10.07 8.32 -0.97
CA GLU A 69 8.69 8.18 -1.46
C GLU A 69 8.01 6.92 -0.88
N ASN A 70 6.68 6.83 -1.06
CA ASN A 70 5.86 5.68 -0.68
C ASN A 70 5.41 4.90 -1.93
N LEU A 71 4.88 3.69 -1.71
CA LEU A 71 4.42 2.78 -2.78
C LEU A 71 3.01 3.08 -3.33
N TYR A 72 2.31 4.09 -2.81
CA TYR A 72 0.93 4.43 -3.16
C TYR A 72 0.74 5.91 -3.47
#